data_AF-A0A2Z4FGI4-F1
#
_entry.id   AF-A0A2Z4FGI4-F1
#
_cell.length_a   1.000
_cell.length_b   1.000
_cell.length_c   1.000
_cell.angle_alpha   90.00
_cell.angle_beta   90.00
_cell.angle_gamma   90.00
#
_symmetry.space_group_name_H-M   'P 1'
#
loop_
_entity.id
_entity.type
_entity.pdbx_description
1 polymer ?
#
loop_
_entity_poly.entity_id
_entity_poly.type
_entity_poly.pdbx_seq_one_letter_code
_entity_poly.pdbx_strand_id
1 'polypeptide(L)'
;MSMSENISNKLHSPDTELSRRLLEYFERAGAMIDSNPRFRDEYLLDFTVTALEDVHAHVNLGIHVTSETDDLDRQQAFLQASNRGIVLKSLYIEIDEETVESGGLLVAFGTCLSFLFDRRYSHIKAMGVRMHPDCSFNFFDIEESVDRLERMSLDEELSVGEDIDGRIIAYFTDKGFGFIQTDEERKFFFHIANVVDDELRTRLPAYVPGEIIPVEFQYGGHDGKKYPKAINVTVIEDDDDYDDDDDDY
;
A
#
# COMPACT_ATOMS: atom_id res chain seq x y z
N MET A 1 -8.69 -22.29 1.22
CA MET A 1 -8.96 -21.49 0.01
C MET A 1 -8.05 -20.29 0.09
N SER A 2 -7.06 -20.19 -0.79
CA SER A 2 -5.97 -19.21 -0.65
C SER A 2 -6.42 -17.82 -1.08
N MET A 3 -5.99 -16.79 -0.35
CA MET A 3 -6.22 -15.37 -0.67
C MET A 3 -5.86 -15.02 -2.13
N SER A 4 -4.95 -15.78 -2.75
CA SER A 4 -4.55 -15.63 -4.15
C SER A 4 -5.64 -15.92 -5.19
N GLU A 5 -6.65 -16.75 -4.91
CA GLU A 5 -7.73 -17.03 -5.87
C GLU A 5 -8.82 -15.96 -5.89
N ASN A 6 -9.03 -15.24 -4.78
CA ASN A 6 -10.05 -14.18 -4.71
C ASN A 6 -9.61 -12.85 -5.33
N ILE A 7 -8.30 -12.58 -5.40
CA ILE A 7 -7.75 -11.36 -5.99
C ILE A 7 -7.85 -11.41 -7.54
N SER A 8 -7.64 -12.58 -8.13
CA SER A 8 -7.58 -12.76 -9.59
C SER A 8 -8.89 -12.43 -10.31
N ASN A 9 -10.05 -12.64 -9.67
CA ASN A 9 -11.36 -12.40 -10.30
C ASN A 9 -11.85 -10.93 -10.23
N LYS A 10 -11.17 -10.05 -9.49
CA LYS A 10 -11.55 -8.62 -9.37
C LYS A 10 -10.65 -7.65 -10.14
N LEU A 11 -9.51 -8.11 -10.64
CA LEU A 11 -8.49 -7.27 -11.29
C LEU A 11 -8.69 -7.05 -12.80
N HIS A 12 -9.92 -7.21 -13.31
CA HIS A 12 -10.18 -6.91 -14.71
C HIS A 12 -10.04 -5.41 -14.94
N SER A 13 -8.95 -4.99 -15.59
CA SER A 13 -8.72 -3.58 -15.96
C SER A 13 -9.81 -3.14 -16.96
N PRO A 14 -10.79 -2.31 -16.54
CA PRO A 14 -11.83 -1.81 -17.43
C PRO A 14 -11.25 -0.84 -18.49
N ASP A 15 -10.03 -0.35 -18.27
CA ASP A 15 -9.35 0.67 -19.08
C ASP A 15 -8.59 0.08 -20.28
N THR A 16 -9.12 -0.99 -20.88
CA THR A 16 -8.51 -1.66 -22.05
C THR A 16 -8.40 -0.75 -23.28
N GLU A 17 -9.26 0.27 -23.39
CA GLU A 17 -9.20 1.24 -24.48
C GLU A 17 -8.07 2.27 -24.29
N LEU A 18 -7.88 2.78 -23.08
CA LEU A 18 -6.80 3.73 -22.76
C LEU A 18 -5.43 3.09 -22.96
N SER A 19 -5.24 1.90 -22.41
CA SER A 19 -4.00 1.14 -22.58
C SER A 19 -3.73 0.82 -24.06
N ARG A 20 -4.75 0.45 -24.85
CA ARG A 20 -4.62 0.24 -26.29
C ARG A 20 -4.16 1.50 -27.02
N ARG A 21 -4.73 2.66 -26.71
CA ARG A 21 -4.36 3.93 -27.36
C ARG A 21 -2.91 4.33 -27.07
N LEU A 22 -2.45 4.14 -25.83
CA LEU A 22 -1.05 4.40 -25.47
C LEU A 22 -0.11 3.39 -26.14
N LEU A 23 -0.46 2.10 -26.17
CA LEU A 23 0.28 1.06 -26.87
C LEU A 23 0.48 1.42 -28.35
N GLU A 24 -0.61 1.77 -29.06
CA GLU A 24 -0.52 2.17 -30.47
C GLU A 24 0.35 3.41 -30.67
N TYR A 25 0.38 4.32 -29.70
CA TYR A 25 1.25 5.49 -29.73
C TYR A 25 2.73 5.07 -29.68
N PHE A 26 3.08 4.14 -28.78
CA PHE A 26 4.43 3.58 -28.69
C PHE A 26 4.85 2.88 -29.98
N GLU A 27 3.98 2.03 -30.55
CA GLU A 27 4.29 1.32 -31.80
C GLU A 27 4.55 2.30 -32.95
N ARG A 28 3.72 3.34 -33.10
CA ARG A 28 3.92 4.39 -34.10
C ARG A 28 5.20 5.19 -33.88
N ALA A 29 5.68 5.26 -32.64
CA ALA A 29 6.94 5.90 -32.26
C ALA A 29 8.17 4.98 -32.41
N GLY A 30 8.01 3.77 -32.98
CA GLY A 30 9.11 2.83 -33.23
C GLY A 30 9.42 1.89 -32.06
N ALA A 31 8.51 1.75 -31.10
CA ALA A 31 8.69 0.81 -30.00
C ALA A 31 8.32 -0.62 -30.38
N MET A 32 9.07 -1.59 -29.86
CA MET A 32 8.67 -3.00 -29.88
C MET A 32 7.91 -3.32 -28.60
N ILE A 33 6.65 -3.72 -28.76
CA ILE A 33 5.74 -4.01 -27.65
C ILE A 33 5.49 -5.52 -27.53
N ASP A 34 5.45 -6.00 -26.29
CA ASP A 34 4.91 -7.31 -25.93
C ASP A 34 3.65 -7.11 -25.08
N SER A 35 2.53 -7.73 -25.49
CA SER A 35 1.29 -7.74 -24.71
C SER A 35 0.89 -9.19 -24.49
N ASN A 36 0.97 -9.62 -23.23
CA ASN A 36 0.60 -10.95 -22.80
C ASN A 36 -0.65 -10.85 -21.92
N PRO A 37 -1.81 -11.42 -22.34
CA PRO A 37 -3.02 -11.41 -21.54
C PRO A 37 -2.80 -11.95 -20.12
N ARG A 38 -1.93 -12.97 -19.97
CA ARG A 38 -1.58 -13.51 -18.67
C ARG A 38 -0.89 -12.48 -17.77
N PHE A 39 -0.05 -11.62 -18.33
CA PHE A 39 0.62 -10.57 -17.54
C PHE A 39 -0.34 -9.45 -17.17
N ARG A 40 -1.33 -9.17 -18.01
CA ARG A 40 -2.39 -8.23 -17.66
C ARG A 40 -3.20 -8.75 -16.49
N ASP A 41 -3.66 -10.00 -16.58
CA ASP A 41 -4.55 -10.60 -15.58
C ASP A 41 -3.82 -10.90 -14.26
N GLU A 42 -2.57 -11.37 -14.30
CA GLU A 42 -1.81 -11.73 -13.09
C GLU A 42 -1.03 -10.56 -12.46
N TYR A 43 -0.64 -9.56 -13.26
CA TYR A 43 0.35 -8.55 -12.86
C TYR A 43 -0.07 -7.10 -13.12
N LEU A 44 -1.28 -6.86 -13.64
CA LEU A 44 -1.73 -5.54 -14.11
C LEU A 44 -0.76 -4.89 -15.11
N LEU A 45 -0.02 -5.68 -15.89
CA LEU A 45 0.83 -5.14 -16.96
C LEU A 45 0.07 -5.19 -18.28
N ASP A 46 -0.48 -4.05 -18.69
CA ASP A 46 -1.26 -3.96 -19.93
C ASP A 46 -0.40 -4.31 -21.15
N PHE A 47 0.84 -3.80 -21.15
CA PHE A 47 1.86 -4.12 -22.13
C PHE A 47 3.27 -3.82 -21.60
N THR A 48 4.28 -4.34 -22.30
CA THR A 48 5.70 -4.12 -22.00
C THR A 48 6.42 -3.57 -23.21
N VAL A 49 7.18 -2.50 -23.03
CA VAL A 49 8.12 -1.98 -24.03
C VAL A 49 9.43 -2.75 -23.91
N THR A 50 9.86 -3.39 -24.99
CA THR A 50 11.06 -4.26 -25.02
C THR A 50 12.21 -3.71 -25.85
N ALA A 51 11.92 -2.79 -26.76
CA ALA A 51 12.91 -2.04 -27.52
C ALA A 51 12.33 -0.72 -28.01
N LEU A 52 13.20 0.21 -28.36
CA LEU A 52 12.89 1.43 -29.12
C LEU A 52 13.84 1.47 -30.33
N GLU A 53 13.30 1.78 -31.50
CA GLU A 53 14.09 1.96 -32.72
C GLU A 53 15.22 2.98 -32.48
N ASP A 54 16.41 2.69 -33.02
CA ASP A 54 17.64 3.47 -32.85
C ASP A 54 18.16 3.63 -31.41
N VAL A 55 17.53 3.01 -30.41
CA VAL A 55 18.00 3.00 -29.02
C VAL A 55 18.73 1.70 -28.72
N HIS A 56 20.05 1.78 -28.54
CA HIS A 56 20.90 0.61 -28.26
C HIS A 56 20.91 0.18 -26.78
N ALA A 57 20.19 0.87 -25.90
CA ALA A 57 20.07 0.50 -24.49
C ALA A 57 19.07 -0.65 -24.30
N HIS A 58 19.26 -1.44 -23.24
CA HIS A 58 18.25 -2.42 -22.85
C HIS A 58 16.98 -1.71 -22.38
N VAL A 59 15.86 -1.97 -23.06
CA VAL A 59 14.54 -1.46 -22.71
C VAL A 59 13.70 -2.62 -22.19
N ASN A 60 13.15 -2.46 -21.00
CA ASN A 60 12.18 -3.40 -20.43
C ASN A 60 11.33 -2.60 -19.43
N LEU A 61 10.22 -2.05 -19.94
CA LEU A 61 9.31 -1.20 -19.19
C LEU A 61 7.90 -1.80 -19.25
N GLY A 62 7.41 -2.29 -18.13
CA GLY A 62 6.00 -2.67 -17.97
C GLY A 62 5.14 -1.43 -17.72
N ILE A 63 3.97 -1.36 -18.35
CA ILE A 63 3.07 -0.22 -18.23
C ILE A 63 1.69 -0.72 -17.81
N HIS A 64 1.14 -0.07 -16.80
CA HIS A 64 -0.28 -0.12 -16.45
C HIS A 64 -0.88 1.26 -16.65
N VAL A 65 -2.07 1.34 -17.26
CA VAL A 65 -2.80 2.59 -17.47
C VAL A 65 -4.21 2.45 -16.89
N THR A 66 -4.63 3.45 -16.13
CA THR A 66 -5.98 3.51 -15.58
C THR A 66 -6.54 4.92 -15.57
N SER A 67 -7.87 5.02 -15.61
CA SER A 67 -8.60 6.26 -15.38
C SER A 67 -8.90 6.52 -13.90
N GLU A 68 -8.69 5.51 -13.05
CA GLU A 68 -8.97 5.59 -11.62
C GLU A 68 -7.76 6.14 -10.86
N THR A 69 -7.99 7.17 -10.06
CA THR A 69 -6.98 7.79 -9.20
C THR A 69 -7.05 7.20 -7.80
N ASP A 70 -5.90 6.95 -7.18
CA ASP A 70 -5.83 6.56 -5.76
C ASP A 70 -6.62 5.24 -5.45
N ASP A 71 -6.72 4.32 -6.42
CA ASP A 71 -7.26 2.97 -6.21
C ASP A 71 -6.25 2.07 -5.48
N LEU A 72 -6.52 1.81 -4.19
CA LEU A 72 -5.64 1.00 -3.33
C LEU A 72 -5.43 -0.42 -3.86
N ASP A 73 -6.51 -1.12 -4.24
CA ASP A 73 -6.46 -2.52 -4.65
C ASP A 73 -5.58 -2.67 -5.90
N ARG A 74 -5.73 -1.76 -6.88
CA ARG A 74 -4.91 -1.78 -8.10
C ARG A 74 -3.47 -1.38 -7.85
N GLN A 75 -3.22 -0.32 -7.09
CA GLN A 75 -1.85 0.12 -6.79
C GLN A 75 -1.10 -0.99 -6.04
N GLN A 76 -1.75 -1.67 -5.08
CA GLN A 76 -1.16 -2.77 -4.33
C GLN A 76 -0.89 -4.00 -5.23
N ALA A 77 -1.84 -4.37 -6.09
CA ALA A 77 -1.65 -5.48 -7.04
C ALA A 77 -0.51 -5.21 -8.03
N PHE A 78 -0.42 -4.00 -8.57
CA PHE A 78 0.67 -3.57 -9.45
C PHE A 78 2.03 -3.59 -8.72
N LEU A 79 2.08 -3.10 -7.48
CA LEU A 79 3.31 -3.08 -6.69
C LEU A 79 3.82 -4.50 -6.38
N GLN A 80 2.91 -5.40 -5.98
CA GLN A 80 3.24 -6.81 -5.77
C GLN A 80 3.81 -7.45 -7.04
N ALA A 81 3.24 -7.14 -8.20
CA ALA A 81 3.71 -7.61 -9.48
C ALA A 81 5.10 -7.08 -9.84
N SER A 82 5.34 -5.78 -9.64
CA SER A 82 6.66 -5.18 -9.87
C SER A 82 7.74 -5.81 -8.99
N ASN A 83 7.42 -6.09 -7.73
CA ASN A 83 8.34 -6.73 -6.78
C ASN A 83 8.73 -8.17 -7.16
N ARG A 84 7.92 -8.87 -7.96
CA ARG A 84 8.28 -10.20 -8.51
C ARG A 84 9.36 -10.14 -9.59
N GLY A 85 9.70 -8.94 -10.10
CA GLY A 85 10.77 -8.75 -11.08
C GLY A 85 10.43 -9.25 -12.48
N ILE A 86 9.14 -9.25 -12.85
CA ILE A 86 8.68 -9.62 -14.20
C ILE A 86 9.28 -8.67 -15.26
N VAL A 87 9.39 -7.39 -14.91
CA VAL A 87 9.98 -6.32 -15.72
C VAL A 87 11.08 -5.60 -14.95
N LEU A 88 12.03 -4.98 -15.66
CA LEU A 88 13.13 -4.23 -15.03
C LEU A 88 12.62 -2.93 -14.38
N LYS A 89 11.72 -2.25 -15.09
CA LYS A 89 11.04 -1.04 -14.65
C LYS A 89 9.56 -1.16 -14.93
N SER A 90 8.71 -0.56 -14.10
CA SER A 90 7.27 -0.50 -14.31
C SER A 90 6.70 0.89 -13.98
N LEU A 91 5.70 1.30 -14.74
CA LEU A 91 4.94 2.53 -14.49
C LEU A 91 3.45 2.25 -14.32
N TYR A 92 2.88 2.84 -13.26
CA TYR A 92 1.45 2.92 -13.02
C TYR A 92 0.98 4.31 -13.43
N ILE A 93 0.17 4.42 -14.48
CA ILE A 93 -0.22 5.70 -15.08
C ILE A 93 -1.70 5.95 -14.82
N GLU A 94 -1.98 7.02 -14.09
CA GLU A 94 -3.33 7.54 -13.88
C GLU A 94 -3.57 8.69 -14.88
N ILE A 95 -4.53 8.48 -15.80
CA ILE A 95 -4.89 9.44 -16.85
C ILE A 95 -6.39 9.32 -17.18
N ASP A 96 -7.10 10.45 -17.08
CA ASP A 96 -8.52 10.52 -17.46
C ASP A 96 -8.71 10.81 -18.96
N GLU A 97 -9.95 10.61 -19.44
CA GLU A 97 -10.29 10.79 -20.86
C GLU A 97 -10.14 12.25 -21.33
N GLU A 98 -10.45 13.23 -20.47
CA GLU A 98 -10.30 14.67 -20.78
C GLU A 98 -8.82 15.03 -21.05
N THR A 99 -7.93 14.50 -20.23
CA THR A 99 -6.48 14.65 -20.37
C THR A 99 -6.00 13.99 -21.66
N VAL A 100 -6.51 12.80 -21.99
CA VAL A 100 -6.21 12.12 -23.25
C VAL A 100 -6.62 12.96 -24.47
N GLU A 101 -7.84 13.49 -24.48
CA GLU A 101 -8.34 14.36 -25.55
C GLU A 101 -7.51 15.64 -25.71
N SER A 102 -6.92 16.14 -24.62
CA SER A 102 -6.07 17.33 -24.58
C SER A 102 -4.62 17.08 -25.01
N GLY A 103 -4.26 15.84 -25.37
CA GLY A 103 -2.91 15.47 -25.80
C GLY A 103 -2.11 14.68 -24.76
N GLY A 104 -2.76 14.21 -23.70
CA GLY A 104 -2.15 13.47 -22.59
C GLY A 104 -1.35 12.24 -23.01
N LEU A 105 -1.70 11.56 -24.12
CA LEU A 105 -0.94 10.39 -24.59
C LEU A 105 0.50 10.73 -24.98
N LEU A 106 0.74 11.89 -25.61
CA LEU A 106 2.10 12.34 -25.94
C LEU A 106 2.89 12.61 -24.65
N VAL A 107 2.24 13.21 -23.66
CA VAL A 107 2.86 13.46 -22.36
C VAL A 107 3.15 12.14 -21.65
N ALA A 108 2.23 11.17 -21.66
CA ALA A 108 2.38 9.84 -21.06
C ALA A 108 3.54 9.06 -21.69
N PHE A 109 3.66 9.13 -23.01
CA PHE A 109 4.82 8.60 -23.72
C PHE A 109 6.11 9.28 -23.26
N GLY A 110 6.12 10.62 -23.17
CA GLY A 110 7.25 11.39 -22.67
C GLY A 110 7.63 11.06 -21.22
N THR A 111 6.66 10.83 -20.33
CA THR A 111 6.92 10.44 -18.93
C THR A 111 7.54 9.05 -18.87
N CYS A 112 7.09 8.12 -19.70
CA CYS A 112 7.70 6.80 -19.82
C CYS A 112 9.16 6.86 -20.24
N LEU A 113 9.48 7.65 -21.27
CA LEU A 113 10.87 7.84 -21.71
C LEU A 113 11.72 8.52 -20.63
N SER A 114 11.17 9.51 -19.95
CA SER A 114 11.81 10.19 -18.82
C SER A 114 12.16 9.20 -17.71
N PHE A 115 11.22 8.36 -17.28
CA PHE A 115 11.45 7.35 -16.26
C PHE A 115 12.46 6.28 -16.69
N LEU A 116 12.42 5.87 -17.96
CA LEU A 116 13.29 4.85 -18.50
C LEU A 116 14.76 5.30 -18.53
N PHE A 117 15.01 6.51 -19.04
CA PHE A 117 16.37 6.98 -19.36
C PHE A 117 16.97 8.00 -18.39
N ASP A 118 16.18 8.65 -17.55
CA ASP A 118 16.73 9.61 -16.59
C ASP A 118 17.46 8.88 -15.45
N ARG A 119 18.71 9.29 -15.23
CA ARG A 119 19.61 8.71 -14.21
C ARG A 119 19.06 8.86 -12.79
N ARG A 120 18.19 9.85 -12.53
CA ARG A 120 17.50 10.02 -11.24
C ARG A 120 16.68 8.79 -10.87
N TYR A 121 16.14 8.09 -11.87
CA TYR A 121 15.33 6.88 -11.69
C TYR A 121 16.12 5.59 -11.95
N SER A 122 17.46 5.62 -11.97
CA SER A 122 18.28 4.45 -12.31
C SER A 122 18.14 3.29 -11.33
N HIS A 123 17.80 3.57 -10.07
CA HIS A 123 17.61 2.58 -9.01
C HIS A 123 16.15 2.32 -8.65
N ILE A 124 15.22 3.03 -9.30
CA ILE A 124 13.80 2.92 -9.02
C ILE A 124 13.17 1.92 -9.99
N LYS A 125 12.52 0.89 -9.43
CA LYS A 125 11.88 -0.20 -10.20
C LYS A 125 10.45 0.13 -10.59
N ALA A 126 9.68 0.73 -9.68
CA ALA A 126 8.28 1.04 -9.89
C ALA A 126 8.03 2.52 -9.55
N MET A 127 7.19 3.19 -10.34
CA MET A 127 6.71 4.54 -10.03
C MET A 127 5.26 4.70 -10.47
N GLY A 128 4.55 5.58 -9.78
CA GLY A 128 3.28 6.12 -10.24
C GLY A 128 3.48 7.42 -11.03
N VAL A 129 2.58 7.67 -11.97
CA VAL A 129 2.45 8.96 -12.69
C VAL A 129 1.00 9.37 -12.64
N ARG A 130 0.73 10.59 -12.17
CA ARG A 130 -0.58 11.22 -12.26
C ARG A 130 -0.54 12.32 -13.29
N MET A 131 -1.44 12.25 -14.26
CA MET A 131 -1.60 13.25 -15.31
C MET A 131 -2.81 14.12 -15.00
N HIS A 132 -2.70 15.41 -15.26
CA HIS A 132 -3.76 16.40 -15.01
C HIS A 132 -4.36 16.90 -16.33
N PRO A 133 -5.59 17.44 -16.31
CA PRO A 133 -6.27 17.93 -17.52
C PRO A 133 -5.49 18.99 -18.33
N ASP A 134 -4.61 19.74 -17.67
CA ASP A 134 -3.72 20.72 -18.32
C ASP A 134 -2.47 20.10 -18.96
N CYS A 135 -2.43 18.76 -19.06
CA CYS A 135 -1.31 17.96 -19.54
C CYS A 135 -0.02 18.11 -18.73
N SER A 136 -0.09 18.67 -17.51
CA SER A 136 0.97 18.54 -16.53
C SER A 136 0.94 17.15 -15.89
N PHE A 137 2.04 16.74 -15.26
CA PHE A 137 2.12 15.45 -14.59
C PHE A 137 3.03 15.51 -13.37
N ASN A 138 2.81 14.60 -12.43
CA ASN A 138 3.72 14.35 -11.31
C ASN A 138 4.03 12.87 -11.21
N PHE A 139 5.29 12.56 -10.92
CA PHE A 139 5.66 11.24 -10.43
C PHE A 139 5.31 11.13 -8.95
N PHE A 140 4.85 9.96 -8.52
CA PHE A 140 4.65 9.63 -7.12
C PHE A 140 5.23 8.26 -6.80
N ASP A 141 5.73 8.07 -5.59
CA ASP A 141 6.21 6.78 -5.13
C ASP A 141 5.00 5.87 -4.89
N ILE A 142 4.96 4.74 -5.59
CA ILE A 142 3.83 3.81 -5.52
C ILE A 142 3.78 3.09 -4.17
N GLU A 143 4.93 2.83 -3.53
CA GLU A 143 4.99 2.23 -2.19
C GLU A 143 4.42 3.20 -1.16
N GLU A 144 4.84 4.47 -1.22
CA GLU A 144 4.33 5.51 -0.31
C GLU A 144 2.83 5.76 -0.52
N SER A 145 2.35 5.70 -1.77
CA SER A 145 0.93 5.87 -2.08
C SER A 145 0.08 4.74 -1.52
N VAL A 146 0.47 3.48 -1.72
CA VAL A 146 -0.20 2.31 -1.12
C VAL A 146 -0.23 2.44 0.40
N ASP A 147 0.91 2.70 1.03
CA ASP A 147 1.03 2.92 2.47
C ASP A 147 0.06 3.99 3.00
N ARG A 148 -0.11 5.09 2.24
CA ARG A 148 -1.01 6.18 2.59
C ARG A 148 -2.47 5.79 2.41
N LEU A 149 -2.81 5.10 1.32
CA LEU A 149 -4.19 4.69 1.01
C LEU A 149 -4.68 3.60 1.96
N GLU A 150 -3.82 2.65 2.34
CA GLU A 150 -4.12 1.68 3.40
C GLU A 150 -4.48 2.40 4.70
N ARG A 151 -3.71 3.42 5.09
CA ARG A 151 -4.01 4.25 6.28
C ARG A 151 -5.35 4.98 6.18
N MET A 152 -5.68 5.52 5.00
CA MET A 152 -6.96 6.22 4.82
C MET A 152 -8.15 5.26 4.84
N SER A 153 -8.02 4.09 4.20
CA SER A 153 -9.05 3.04 4.23
C SER A 153 -9.32 2.57 5.66
N LEU A 154 -8.28 2.47 6.50
CA LEU A 154 -8.41 2.11 7.92
C LEU A 154 -9.21 3.14 8.72
N ASP A 155 -9.03 4.44 8.43
CA ASP A 155 -9.77 5.52 9.10
C ASP A 155 -11.25 5.57 8.69
N GLU A 156 -11.60 5.08 7.50
CA GLU A 156 -13.00 4.95 7.08
C GLU A 156 -13.72 3.77 7.75
N GLU A 157 -12.98 2.70 8.08
CA GLU A 157 -13.53 1.54 8.78
C GLU A 157 -13.71 1.77 10.29
N LEU A 158 -12.80 2.50 10.93
CA LEU A 158 -12.76 2.66 12.38
C LEU A 158 -13.34 4.00 12.85
N SER A 159 -14.32 3.94 13.76
CA SER A 159 -14.87 5.13 14.39
C SER A 159 -14.09 5.51 15.64
N VAL A 160 -13.81 6.80 15.84
CA VAL A 160 -13.15 7.26 17.08
C VAL A 160 -13.98 6.83 18.29
N GLY A 161 -13.36 6.10 19.21
CA GLY A 161 -14.00 5.50 20.39
C GLY A 161 -14.42 4.04 20.22
N GLU A 162 -14.20 3.42 19.05
CA GLU A 162 -14.42 1.99 18.83
C GLU A 162 -13.41 1.16 19.63
N ASP A 163 -13.92 0.18 20.38
CA ASP A 163 -13.13 -0.74 21.21
C ASP A 163 -12.46 -1.81 20.33
N ILE A 164 -11.17 -2.06 20.58
CA ILE A 164 -10.29 -2.93 19.81
C ILE A 164 -9.39 -3.72 20.76
N ASP A 165 -9.27 -5.01 20.50
CA ASP A 165 -8.33 -5.87 21.21
C ASP A 165 -6.96 -5.89 20.55
N GLY A 166 -5.92 -5.97 21.38
CA GLY A 166 -4.57 -6.15 20.88
C GLY A 166 -3.59 -6.54 21.97
N ARG A 167 -2.30 -6.45 21.62
CA ARG A 167 -1.21 -6.75 22.54
C ARG A 167 -0.12 -5.69 22.46
N ILE A 168 0.35 -5.20 23.60
CA ILE A 168 1.53 -4.33 23.65
C ILE A 168 2.74 -5.17 23.24
N ILE A 169 3.36 -4.81 22.11
CA ILE A 169 4.54 -5.50 21.55
C ILE A 169 5.85 -4.76 21.80
N ALA A 170 5.77 -3.49 22.19
CA ALA A 170 6.92 -2.66 22.50
C ALA A 170 6.51 -1.48 23.37
N TYR A 171 7.34 -1.15 24.36
CA TYR A 171 7.20 0.06 25.15
C TYR A 171 8.58 0.67 25.42
N PHE A 172 8.71 1.98 25.20
CA PHE A 172 9.92 2.77 25.39
C PHE A 172 9.80 3.52 26.71
N THR A 173 10.27 2.91 27.79
CA THR A 173 10.11 3.40 29.18
C THR A 173 10.67 4.80 29.38
N ASP A 174 11.74 5.16 28.67
CA ASP A 174 12.39 6.47 28.70
C ASP A 174 11.55 7.58 28.06
N LYS A 175 10.68 7.22 27.09
CA LYS A 175 9.87 8.16 26.32
C LYS A 175 8.39 8.13 26.65
N GLY A 176 7.94 7.13 27.42
CA GLY A 176 6.55 7.01 27.86
C GLY A 176 5.55 6.61 26.77
N PHE A 177 5.99 5.98 25.70
CA PHE A 177 5.11 5.51 24.62
C PHE A 177 5.43 4.09 24.17
N GLY A 178 4.48 3.45 23.50
CA GLY A 178 4.65 2.12 22.94
C GLY A 178 3.78 1.85 21.73
N PHE A 179 3.76 0.58 21.34
CA PHE A 179 2.97 0.07 20.23
C PHE A 179 2.13 -1.12 20.66
N ILE A 180 0.84 -1.06 20.33
CA ILE A 180 -0.10 -2.17 20.43
C ILE A 180 -0.22 -2.79 19.03
N GLN A 181 -0.27 -4.11 18.94
CA GLN A 181 -0.53 -4.83 17.69
C GLN A 181 -1.82 -5.64 17.83
N THR A 182 -2.74 -5.56 16.87
CA THR A 182 -3.94 -6.41 16.82
C THR A 182 -3.62 -7.77 16.19
N ASP A 183 -4.57 -8.69 16.22
CA ASP A 183 -4.41 -10.01 15.60
C ASP A 183 -4.30 -9.96 14.07
N GLU A 184 -4.86 -8.91 13.45
CA GLU A 184 -4.67 -8.61 12.03
C GLU A 184 -3.31 -7.93 11.73
N GLU A 185 -2.36 -8.03 12.66
CA GLU A 185 -1.03 -7.42 12.61
C GLU A 185 -1.01 -5.87 12.54
N ARG A 186 -2.15 -5.20 12.70
CA ARG A 186 -2.26 -3.72 12.68
C ARG A 186 -1.59 -3.11 13.90
N LYS A 187 -0.86 -2.00 13.73
CA LYS A 187 -0.10 -1.35 14.82
C LYS A 187 -0.68 0.00 15.21
N PHE A 188 -0.86 0.20 16.51
CA PHE A 188 -1.36 1.42 17.12
C PHE A 188 -0.31 2.03 18.04
N PHE A 189 -0.12 3.34 17.95
CA PHE A 189 0.69 4.11 18.87
C PHE A 189 -0.12 4.44 20.12
N PHE A 190 0.47 4.24 21.30
CA PHE A 190 -0.12 4.74 22.55
C PHE A 190 0.91 5.47 23.39
N HIS A 191 0.45 6.45 24.16
CA HIS A 191 1.25 7.13 25.17
C HIS A 191 0.75 6.71 26.56
N ILE A 192 1.60 6.69 27.58
CA ILE A 192 1.22 6.31 28.96
C ILE A 192 0.07 7.16 29.51
N ALA A 193 -0.05 8.41 29.06
CA ALA A 193 -1.16 9.30 29.41
C ALA A 193 -2.53 8.83 28.89
N ASN A 194 -2.56 7.92 27.93
CA ASN A 194 -3.79 7.33 27.39
C ASN A 194 -4.13 5.97 28.03
N VAL A 195 -3.28 5.45 28.90
CA VAL A 195 -3.57 4.25 29.68
C VAL A 195 -4.49 4.68 30.81
N VAL A 196 -5.68 4.10 30.92
CA VAL A 196 -6.66 4.44 31.98
C VAL A 196 -6.62 3.45 33.14
N ASP A 197 -6.05 2.28 32.90
CA ASP A 197 -5.80 1.22 33.87
C ASP A 197 -4.57 1.53 34.74
N ASP A 198 -4.77 1.57 36.07
CA ASP A 198 -3.71 1.89 37.03
C ASP A 198 -2.69 0.76 37.21
N GLU A 199 -3.10 -0.50 37.05
CA GLU A 199 -2.21 -1.65 37.11
C GLU A 199 -1.27 -1.64 35.91
N LEU A 200 -1.82 -1.52 34.71
CA LEU A 200 -1.04 -1.42 33.48
C LEU A 200 -0.09 -0.23 33.52
N ARG A 201 -0.57 0.94 34.00
CA ARG A 201 0.25 2.15 34.14
C ARG A 201 1.42 1.94 35.11
N THR A 202 1.25 1.11 36.14
CA THR A 202 2.30 0.77 37.11
C THR A 202 3.27 -0.29 36.59
N ARG A 203 2.80 -1.21 35.74
CA ARG A 203 3.61 -2.26 35.11
C ARG A 203 4.53 -1.73 34.01
N LEU A 204 4.04 -0.79 33.19
CA LEU A 204 4.77 -0.29 32.01
C LEU A 204 6.17 0.30 32.28
N PRO A 205 6.43 1.07 33.35
CA PRO A 205 7.79 1.52 33.68
C PRO A 205 8.81 0.39 33.88
N ALA A 206 8.35 -0.82 34.21
CA ALA A 206 9.17 -2.02 34.37
C ALA A 206 9.10 -2.97 33.17
N TYR A 207 8.51 -2.54 32.05
CA TYR A 207 8.32 -3.35 30.84
C TYR A 207 9.64 -3.94 30.33
N VAL A 208 9.61 -5.23 30.00
CA VAL A 208 10.77 -5.94 29.44
C VAL A 208 10.62 -6.05 27.92
N PRO A 209 11.61 -5.64 27.11
CA PRO A 209 11.55 -5.81 25.65
C PRO A 209 11.24 -7.27 25.26
N GLY A 210 10.18 -7.46 24.47
CA GLY A 210 9.70 -8.77 24.04
C GLY A 210 8.58 -9.36 24.91
N GLU A 211 8.26 -8.73 26.05
CA GLU A 211 7.05 -9.01 26.81
C GLU A 211 5.80 -8.65 25.99
N ILE A 212 4.80 -9.53 26.01
CA ILE A 212 3.53 -9.34 25.34
C ILE A 212 2.47 -9.15 26.42
N ILE A 213 1.74 -8.04 26.37
CA ILE A 213 0.68 -7.74 27.34
C ILE A 213 -0.64 -7.58 26.56
N PRO A 214 -1.63 -8.46 26.77
CA PRO A 214 -2.95 -8.32 26.15
C PRO A 214 -3.67 -7.10 26.71
N VAL A 215 -4.29 -6.33 25.82
CA VAL A 215 -4.95 -5.07 26.15
C VAL A 215 -6.19 -4.86 25.30
N GLU A 216 -7.16 -4.16 25.86
CA GLU A 216 -8.26 -3.53 25.13
C GLU A 216 -7.97 -2.03 25.04
N PHE A 217 -8.37 -1.39 23.95
CA PHE A 217 -8.20 0.04 23.77
C PHE A 217 -9.23 0.60 22.80
N GLN A 218 -9.37 1.92 22.78
CA GLN A 218 -10.23 2.62 21.83
C GLN A 218 -9.43 3.28 20.72
N TYR A 219 -9.97 3.27 19.49
CA TYR A 219 -9.41 4.00 18.37
C TYR A 219 -9.48 5.51 18.63
N GLY A 220 -8.33 6.17 18.64
CA GLY A 220 -8.17 7.58 18.97
C GLY A 220 -7.91 8.50 17.77
N GLY A 221 -8.07 8.00 16.54
CA GLY A 221 -7.77 8.73 15.31
C GLY A 221 -6.32 8.60 14.86
N HIS A 222 -6.05 9.02 13.62
CA HIS A 222 -4.73 8.90 12.99
C HIS A 222 -3.86 10.17 13.08
N ASP A 223 -4.45 11.34 13.33
CA ASP A 223 -3.76 12.65 13.46
C ASP A 223 -2.70 12.96 12.36
N GLY A 224 -2.78 12.30 11.20
CA GLY A 224 -1.77 12.38 10.13
C GLY A 224 -0.40 11.78 10.49
N LYS A 225 -0.31 10.95 11.53
CA LYS A 225 0.93 10.28 11.96
C LYS A 225 1.11 8.94 11.24
N LYS A 226 2.25 8.29 11.46
CA LYS A 226 2.54 6.98 10.84
C LYS A 226 1.65 5.84 11.38
N TYR A 227 1.30 5.92 12.66
CA TYR A 227 0.50 4.90 13.34
C TYR A 227 -0.71 5.56 13.99
N PRO A 228 -1.91 4.97 13.87
CA PRO A 228 -3.10 5.45 14.54
C PRO A 228 -2.93 5.43 16.06
N LYS A 229 -3.64 6.33 16.74
CA LYS A 229 -3.55 6.48 18.19
C LYS A 229 -4.50 5.51 18.88
N ALA A 230 -4.01 4.83 19.91
CA ALA A 230 -4.83 4.14 20.89
C ALA A 230 -5.07 5.05 22.11
N ILE A 231 -6.32 5.09 22.55
CA ILE A 231 -6.80 5.79 23.75
C ILE A 231 -7.52 4.83 24.68
N ASN A 232 -7.73 5.22 25.94
CA ASN A 232 -8.42 4.41 26.95
C ASN A 232 -7.89 2.97 27.05
N VAL A 233 -6.56 2.81 27.08
CA VAL A 233 -5.91 1.50 27.10
C VAL A 233 -6.07 0.84 28.48
N THR A 234 -6.51 -0.42 28.50
CA THR A 234 -6.75 -1.27 29.67
C THR A 234 -6.11 -2.65 29.49
N VAL A 235 -5.73 -3.33 30.58
CA VAL A 235 -5.28 -4.72 30.47
C VAL A 235 -6.49 -5.65 30.32
N ILE A 236 -6.35 -6.71 29.52
CA ILE A 236 -7.31 -7.82 29.54
C ILE A 236 -6.83 -8.77 30.63
N GLU A 237 -7.62 -8.96 31.69
CA GLU A 237 -7.38 -9.99 32.69
C GLU A 237 -7.69 -11.35 32.07
N ASP A 238 -6.73 -12.28 32.10
CA ASP A 238 -7.00 -13.67 31.76
C ASP A 238 -7.88 -14.26 32.89
N ASP A 239 -9.16 -14.50 32.62
CA ASP A 239 -10.13 -15.19 33.49
C ASP A 239 -9.79 -16.69 33.69
N ASP A 240 -8.54 -17.02 34.00
CA ASP A 240 -8.04 -18.39 34.19
C ASP A 240 -7.90 -18.80 35.66
N ASP A 241 -8.63 -18.16 36.58
CA ASP A 241 -8.84 -18.66 37.95
C ASP A 241 -10.20 -19.37 38.07
N TYR A 242 -10.38 -20.48 37.32
CA TYR A 242 -11.28 -21.54 37.76
C TYR A 242 -10.54 -22.42 38.78
N ASP A 243 -10.36 -21.88 39.99
CA ASP A 243 -10.26 -22.71 41.19
C ASP A 243 -11.67 -23.24 41.48
N ASP A 244 -11.91 -24.52 41.20
CA ASP A 244 -12.78 -25.31 42.04
C ASP A 244 -12.06 -26.63 42.34
N ASP A 245 -11.40 -26.60 43.50
CA ASP A 245 -11.20 -27.76 44.36
C ASP A 245 -12.47 -28.63 44.36
N ASP A 246 -12.39 -29.84 43.82
CA ASP A 246 -13.31 -30.92 44.22
C ASP A 246 -12.45 -32.08 44.75
N ASP A 247 -12.14 -31.91 46.03
CA ASP A 247 -11.86 -32.89 47.09
C ASP A 247 -11.55 -34.36 46.68
N ASP A 248 -10.38 -34.80 47.13
CA ASP A 248 -10.14 -36.18 47.56
C ASP A 248 -11.27 -36.65 48.51
N TYR A 249 -11.98 -37.74 48.19
CA TYR A 249 -12.26 -38.90 49.08
C TYR A 249 -13.02 -40.04 48.38
#